data_AF-A0AA43C4Z4-F1
#
_entry.id   AF-A0AA43C4Z4-F1
#
_cell.length_a   1.000
_cell.length_b   1.000
_cell.length_c   1.000
_cell.angle_alpha   90.00
_cell.angle_beta   90.00
_cell.angle_gamma   90.00
#
_symmetry.space_group_name_H-M   'P 1'
#
loop_
_entity.id
_entity.type
_entity.pdbx_description
1 polymer ?
#
loop_
_entity_poly.entity_id
_entity_poly.type
_entity_poly.pdbx_seq_one_letter_code
_entity_poly.pdbx_strand_id
1 'polypeptide(L)'
;YTGRLASDPLNVMTVPETEMATGGASNNSSRYGDYNQMGVDPVDDCTFWFLGMYNPAGKAVRIASAKFDACGEADADGDGVPDDDDLCPDTAPGDPVDANGCSDAQVDGDGDGVCDPGAPSGGPSGCTGSDNCPDDPNPGQEDADGDGQGDVCDPDDDNDDVLDADDLCPSTAIPESVPTSGILKPNRWALVDDDTVFDQAPPQNGSKFAFTTLHTGGCSCEQIVVAAGLGQGHMKFGCSNGAMKDWVEQVGD
;
A
#
# COMPACT_ATOMS: atom_id res chain seq x y z
N TYR A 1 32.00 -2.08 29.26
CA TYR A 1 31.69 -0.96 28.40
C TYR A 1 30.19 -0.84 28.30
N THR A 2 29.72 0.38 28.08
CA THR A 2 28.36 0.74 27.69
C THR A 2 28.52 1.99 26.82
N GLY A 3 27.49 2.38 26.09
CA GLY A 3 27.59 3.46 25.13
C GLY A 3 26.23 3.97 24.69
N ARG A 4 26.29 4.99 23.84
CA ARG A 4 25.12 5.54 23.17
C ARG A 4 25.40 5.73 21.69
N LEU A 5 24.39 5.50 20.86
CA LEU A 5 24.38 5.85 19.45
C LEU A 5 24.09 7.33 19.26
N ALA A 6 24.35 7.86 18.05
CA ALA A 6 24.05 9.25 17.72
C ALA A 6 22.54 9.54 17.83
N SER A 7 21.70 8.56 17.48
CA SER A 7 20.25 8.58 17.52
C SER A 7 19.64 8.46 18.92
N ASP A 8 20.42 8.05 19.93
CA ASP A 8 19.87 7.85 21.27
C ASP A 8 19.35 9.15 21.91
N PRO A 9 18.25 9.11 22.68
CA PRO A 9 17.79 10.25 23.46
C PRO A 9 18.87 10.81 24.40
N LEU A 10 18.83 12.11 24.68
CA LEU A 10 19.79 12.75 25.57
C LEU A 10 19.79 12.10 26.96
N ASN A 11 20.99 11.85 27.48
CA ASN A 11 21.25 11.22 28.78
C ASN A 11 20.85 9.73 28.88
N VAL A 12 20.64 9.05 27.75
CA VAL A 12 20.39 7.60 27.71
C VAL A 12 21.62 6.89 27.11
N MET A 13 22.00 5.76 27.71
CA MET A 13 22.93 4.78 27.13
C MET A 13 22.12 3.53 26.81
N THR A 14 21.85 3.29 25.52
CA THR A 14 21.02 2.16 25.08
C THR A 14 21.81 0.87 24.96
N VAL A 15 23.14 0.94 24.80
CA VAL A 15 24.00 -0.23 24.72
C VAL A 15 24.15 -0.87 26.11
N PRO A 16 23.74 -2.13 26.30
CA PRO A 16 23.84 -2.81 27.60
C PRO A 16 25.25 -2.78 28.18
N GLU A 17 25.34 -2.60 29.50
CA GLU A 17 26.63 -2.68 30.18
C GLU A 17 27.19 -4.10 30.08
N THR A 18 28.32 -4.23 29.41
CA THR A 18 29.04 -5.48 29.23
C THR A 18 30.37 -5.43 29.98
N GLU A 19 30.64 -6.38 30.85
CA GLU A 19 31.91 -6.47 31.56
C GLU A 19 33.04 -6.83 30.59
N MET A 20 34.02 -5.91 30.40
CA MET A 20 35.18 -6.21 29.54
C MET A 20 36.19 -7.11 30.25
N ALA A 21 36.38 -6.90 31.56
CA ALA A 21 37.24 -7.74 32.38
C ALA A 21 37.00 -7.50 33.88
N THR A 22 36.90 -8.58 34.64
CA THR A 22 36.78 -8.51 36.11
C THR A 22 38.08 -8.05 36.77
N GLY A 23 37.93 -7.19 37.78
CA GLY A 23 39.03 -6.76 38.65
C GLY A 23 39.52 -7.89 39.57
N GLY A 24 40.83 -7.94 39.83
CA GLY A 24 41.45 -8.98 40.67
C GLY A 24 41.56 -8.65 42.16
N ALA A 25 41.29 -7.40 42.56
CA ALA A 25 41.39 -6.93 43.94
C ALA A 25 40.58 -5.63 44.15
N SER A 26 40.25 -5.32 45.41
CA SER A 26 39.65 -4.04 45.78
C SER A 26 40.71 -2.94 45.78
N ASN A 27 40.40 -1.81 45.16
CA ASN A 27 41.19 -0.59 45.25
C ASN A 27 40.55 0.35 46.28
N ASN A 28 41.28 0.64 47.35
CA ASN A 28 40.90 1.50 48.46
C ASN A 28 41.37 2.96 48.29
N SER A 29 41.85 3.32 47.10
CA SER A 29 42.07 4.70 46.66
C SER A 29 40.75 5.41 46.38
N SER A 30 40.68 6.70 46.68
CA SER A 30 39.58 7.58 46.24
C SER A 30 39.73 8.06 44.79
N ARG A 31 40.82 7.68 44.11
CA ARG A 31 41.08 8.01 42.71
C ARG A 31 40.56 6.88 41.82
N TYR A 32 39.56 7.20 41.01
CA TYR A 32 39.00 6.33 39.97
C TYR A 32 39.55 6.73 38.61
N GLY A 33 39.82 5.76 37.74
CA GLY A 33 40.13 6.06 36.33
C GLY A 33 41.56 6.52 36.04
N ASP A 34 42.50 6.44 36.99
CA ASP A 34 43.90 6.73 36.71
C ASP A 34 44.49 5.74 35.69
N TYR A 35 45.29 6.25 34.75
CA TYR A 35 46.05 5.45 33.78
C TYR A 35 45.18 4.61 32.85
N ASN A 36 44.13 5.22 32.28
CA ASN A 36 43.35 4.62 31.20
C ASN A 36 43.45 5.47 29.92
N GLN A 37 43.39 4.80 28.77
CA GLN A 37 43.33 5.42 27.46
C GLN A 37 42.30 4.66 26.63
N MET A 38 41.54 5.41 25.82
CA MET A 38 40.71 4.86 24.77
C MET A 38 41.15 5.45 23.44
N GLY A 39 41.14 4.64 22.38
CA GLY A 39 41.38 5.07 21.01
C GLY A 39 40.47 4.31 20.06
N VAL A 40 40.15 4.92 18.93
CA VAL A 40 39.43 4.27 17.83
C VAL A 40 40.47 3.66 16.87
N ASP A 41 40.22 2.46 16.39
CA ASP A 41 41.08 1.79 15.42
C ASP A 41 41.01 2.53 14.07
N PRO A 42 42.13 3.03 13.54
CA PRO A 42 42.12 3.77 12.28
C PRO A 42 41.89 2.88 11.04
N VAL A 43 41.87 1.55 11.19
CA VAL A 43 41.59 0.62 10.08
C VAL A 43 40.10 0.55 9.76
N ASP A 44 39.25 0.57 10.79
CA ASP A 44 37.79 0.44 10.65
C ASP A 44 36.99 1.63 11.19
N ASP A 45 37.65 2.59 11.85
CA ASP A 45 37.08 3.76 12.55
C ASP A 45 35.95 3.39 13.55
N CYS A 46 35.96 2.14 14.02
CA CYS A 46 34.82 1.50 14.66
C CYS A 46 35.20 0.72 15.92
N THR A 47 36.35 0.06 15.91
CA THR A 47 36.82 -0.71 17.06
C THR A 47 37.41 0.22 18.11
N PHE A 48 36.81 0.23 19.29
CA PHE A 48 37.33 0.97 20.44
C PHE A 48 38.36 0.12 21.18
N TRP A 49 39.61 0.57 21.20
CA TRP A 49 40.67 0.00 22.00
C TRP A 49 40.74 0.69 23.36
N PHE A 50 40.58 -0.09 24.43
CA PHE A 50 40.71 0.37 25.81
C PHE A 50 41.99 -0.19 26.45
N LEU A 51 42.81 0.70 26.98
CA LEU A 51 44.01 0.37 27.76
C LEU A 51 43.79 0.85 29.19
N GLY A 52 43.99 -0.03 30.16
CA GLY A 52 43.86 0.31 31.57
C GLY A 52 44.93 -0.35 32.43
N MET A 53 45.37 0.36 33.48
CA MET A 53 46.28 -0.23 34.46
C MET A 53 45.58 -1.36 35.24
N TYR A 54 46.25 -2.49 35.36
CA TYR A 54 45.79 -3.67 36.09
C TYR A 54 46.88 -4.15 37.05
N ASN A 55 46.52 -4.47 38.30
CA ASN A 55 47.48 -4.81 39.38
C ASN A 55 47.30 -6.23 39.94
N PRO A 56 47.69 -7.30 39.21
CA PRO A 56 47.55 -8.68 39.70
C PRO A 56 48.65 -9.07 40.71
N ALA A 57 49.84 -8.47 40.62
CA ALA A 57 50.98 -8.67 41.52
C ALA A 57 52.10 -7.63 41.25
N GLY A 58 51.72 -6.42 40.81
CA GLY A 58 52.61 -5.39 40.25
C GLY A 58 51.89 -4.57 39.17
N LYS A 59 52.47 -3.46 38.71
CA LYS A 59 51.84 -2.59 37.70
C LYS A 59 51.92 -3.24 36.32
N ALA A 60 50.77 -3.58 35.75
CA ALA A 60 50.63 -4.06 34.38
C ALA A 60 49.60 -3.21 33.61
N VAL A 61 49.58 -3.35 32.28
CA VAL A 61 48.54 -2.78 31.42
C VAL A 61 47.70 -3.94 30.87
N ARG A 62 46.38 -3.78 30.91
CA ARG A 62 45.43 -4.64 30.23
C ARG A 62 44.91 -3.89 29.01
N ILE A 63 44.83 -4.59 27.88
CA ILE A 63 44.23 -4.12 26.64
C ILE A 63 42.93 -4.90 26.45
N ALA A 64 41.87 -4.21 26.10
CA ALA A 64 40.61 -4.80 25.70
C ALA A 64 40.05 -4.01 24.52
N SER A 65 39.21 -4.63 23.70
CA SER A 65 38.49 -3.94 22.63
C SER A 65 36.98 -4.14 22.78
N ALA A 66 36.21 -3.21 22.22
CA ALA A 66 34.78 -3.32 22.03
C ALA A 66 34.40 -2.70 20.67
N LYS A 67 33.35 -3.23 20.05
CA LYS A 67 32.78 -2.78 18.78
C LYS A 67 31.27 -2.81 18.94
N PHE A 68 30.54 -1.83 18.41
CA PHE A 68 29.08 -1.94 18.31
C PHE A 68 28.72 -2.92 17.19
N ASP A 69 27.62 -3.64 17.33
CA ASP A 69 27.28 -4.72 16.40
C ASP A 69 27.13 -4.21 14.95
N ALA A 70 26.55 -3.03 14.75
CA ALA A 70 26.36 -2.40 13.44
C ALA A 70 27.60 -1.64 12.90
N CYS A 71 28.75 -1.69 13.57
CA CYS A 71 29.87 -0.83 13.20
C CYS A 71 30.59 -1.35 11.94
N GLY A 72 30.72 -0.53 10.90
CA GLY A 72 31.51 -0.84 9.70
C GLY A 72 30.81 -1.70 8.65
N GLU A 73 29.50 -1.92 8.79
CA GLU A 73 28.64 -2.33 7.68
C GLU A 73 28.40 -1.09 6.78
N ALA A 74 28.29 -1.29 5.47
CA ALA A 74 27.91 -0.20 4.56
C ALA A 74 26.42 0.12 4.78
N ASP A 75 26.09 1.39 4.71
CA ASP A 75 24.75 1.96 4.86
C ASP A 75 24.73 3.18 3.94
N ALA A 76 24.22 2.98 2.73
CA ALA A 76 24.38 3.87 1.60
C ALA A 76 23.57 5.16 1.72
N ASP A 77 22.36 5.06 2.28
CA ASP A 77 21.43 6.18 2.46
C ASP A 77 21.44 6.76 3.90
N GLY A 78 22.03 6.04 4.86
CA GLY A 78 22.23 6.48 6.23
C GLY A 78 20.97 6.39 7.08
N ASP A 79 20.03 5.51 6.74
CA ASP A 79 18.77 5.32 7.45
C ASP A 79 18.91 4.48 8.74
N GLY A 80 20.07 3.84 8.93
CA GLY A 80 20.40 3.01 10.07
C GLY A 80 20.22 1.50 9.87
N VAL A 81 19.89 1.06 8.65
CA VAL A 81 19.83 -0.34 8.22
C VAL A 81 21.00 -0.63 7.27
N PRO A 82 21.81 -1.68 7.52
CA PRO A 82 22.91 -2.03 6.62
C PRO A 82 22.47 -2.40 5.20
N ASP A 83 23.28 -2.07 4.18
CA ASP A 83 23.02 -2.33 2.75
C ASP A 83 22.63 -3.79 2.43
N ASP A 84 23.17 -4.77 3.16
CA ASP A 84 22.90 -6.20 2.95
C ASP A 84 21.53 -6.64 3.51
N ASP A 85 20.96 -5.86 4.44
CA ASP A 85 19.67 -6.08 5.10
C ASP A 85 18.59 -5.06 4.67
N ASP A 86 18.99 -4.01 3.94
CA ASP A 86 18.13 -2.91 3.49
C ASP A 86 17.41 -3.25 2.17
N LEU A 87 16.08 -3.19 2.21
CA LEU A 87 15.21 -3.42 1.05
C LEU A 87 14.83 -2.12 0.33
N CYS A 88 15.16 -0.97 0.92
CA CYS A 88 14.81 0.37 0.48
C CYS A 88 16.05 1.30 0.44
N PRO A 89 17.02 1.04 -0.46
CA PRO A 89 18.37 1.64 -0.47
C PRO A 89 18.45 3.14 -0.81
N ASP A 90 17.32 3.82 -0.90
CA ASP A 90 17.19 5.22 -1.29
C ASP A 90 16.23 5.97 -0.33
N THR A 91 16.21 5.59 0.95
CA THR A 91 15.39 6.25 1.96
C THR A 91 15.89 7.65 2.26
N ALA A 92 14.95 8.60 2.43
CA ALA A 92 15.34 9.98 2.62
C ALA A 92 15.99 10.19 4.00
N PRO A 93 17.08 10.97 4.10
CA PRO A 93 17.80 11.14 5.37
C PRO A 93 16.92 11.68 6.50
N GLY A 94 16.79 10.90 7.56
CA GLY A 94 16.04 11.26 8.77
C GLY A 94 14.57 10.83 8.78
N ASP A 95 14.10 10.19 7.71
CA ASP A 95 12.80 9.53 7.74
C ASP A 95 12.84 8.31 8.68
N PRO A 96 11.76 8.06 9.44
CA PRO A 96 11.66 6.84 10.23
C PRO A 96 11.53 5.64 9.30
N VAL A 97 12.27 4.58 9.60
CA VAL A 97 12.24 3.31 8.86
C VAL A 97 11.84 2.14 9.73
N ASP A 98 11.31 1.10 9.09
CA ASP A 98 11.08 -0.19 9.73
C ASP A 98 12.38 -1.02 9.83
N ALA A 99 12.25 -2.30 10.20
CA ALA A 99 13.42 -3.18 10.32
C ALA A 99 14.07 -3.57 8.99
N ASN A 100 13.46 -3.21 7.85
CA ASN A 100 13.95 -3.50 6.51
C ASN A 100 14.43 -2.25 5.76
N GLY A 101 14.55 -1.11 6.44
CA GLY A 101 15.04 0.15 5.86
C GLY A 101 13.98 0.98 5.14
N CYS A 102 12.70 0.58 5.19
CA CYS A 102 11.66 1.28 4.42
C CYS A 102 10.89 2.28 5.29
N SER A 103 10.69 3.49 4.76
CA SER A 103 9.81 4.51 5.33
C SER A 103 8.36 4.35 4.84
N ASP A 104 7.41 4.96 5.57
CA ASP A 104 5.99 4.95 5.16
C ASP A 104 5.81 5.56 3.76
N ALA A 105 6.50 6.67 3.47
CA ALA A 105 6.40 7.35 2.17
C ALA A 105 6.94 6.53 0.96
N GLN A 106 7.70 5.45 1.20
CA GLN A 106 8.17 4.55 0.15
C GLN A 106 7.25 3.34 -0.07
N VAL A 107 6.37 3.05 0.89
CA VAL A 107 5.58 1.81 0.91
C VAL A 107 4.07 2.03 1.00
N ASP A 108 3.63 3.22 1.37
CA ASP A 108 2.24 3.67 1.54
C ASP A 108 2.22 5.17 1.20
N GLY A 109 2.27 5.47 -0.10
CA GLY A 109 2.58 6.81 -0.60
C GLY A 109 1.53 7.85 -0.24
N ASP A 110 0.26 7.42 -0.18
CA ASP A 110 -0.89 8.25 0.10
C ASP A 110 -1.34 8.22 1.58
N GLY A 111 -0.81 7.27 2.36
CA GLY A 111 -0.97 7.16 3.81
C GLY A 111 -2.33 6.60 4.23
N ASP A 112 -2.94 5.76 3.39
CA ASP A 112 -4.28 5.21 3.62
C ASP A 112 -4.27 3.90 4.46
N GLY A 113 -3.09 3.30 4.63
CA GLY A 113 -2.85 2.08 5.39
C GLY A 113 -2.79 0.79 4.56
N VAL A 114 -2.92 0.89 3.23
CA VAL A 114 -2.69 -0.16 2.25
C VAL A 114 -1.33 0.09 1.59
N CYS A 115 -0.52 -0.95 1.41
CA CYS A 115 0.81 -0.75 0.84
C CYS A 115 0.75 -0.59 -0.68
N ASP A 116 1.56 0.31 -1.23
CA ASP A 116 1.78 0.48 -2.66
C ASP A 116 2.14 -0.86 -3.33
N PRO A 117 1.73 -1.08 -4.60
CA PRO A 117 2.11 -2.26 -5.37
C PRO A 117 3.62 -2.49 -5.42
N GLY A 118 4.05 -3.62 -4.84
CA GLY A 118 5.45 -4.00 -4.82
C GLY A 118 6.26 -3.42 -3.65
N ALA A 119 5.61 -2.78 -2.68
CA ALA A 119 6.21 -2.40 -1.42
C ALA A 119 6.97 -3.60 -0.79
N PRO A 120 8.28 -3.46 -0.50
CA PRO A 120 9.09 -4.56 0.04
C PRO A 120 8.79 -4.85 1.52
N SER A 121 8.18 -3.92 2.25
CA SER A 121 7.75 -4.06 3.62
C SER A 121 6.54 -3.16 3.93
N GLY A 122 6.08 -3.14 5.19
CA GLY A 122 4.92 -2.33 5.61
C GLY A 122 5.28 -0.96 6.17
N GLY A 123 6.55 -0.55 6.12
CA GLY A 123 7.02 0.67 6.76
C GLY A 123 6.80 0.72 8.29
N PRO A 124 7.13 1.84 8.94
CA PRO A 124 6.92 2.04 10.38
C PRO A 124 5.44 1.93 10.82
N SER A 125 4.51 2.35 9.98
CA SER A 125 3.06 2.29 10.24
C SER A 125 2.51 0.86 10.15
N GLY A 126 3.16 0.00 9.36
CA GLY A 126 2.76 -1.37 9.14
C GLY A 126 1.55 -1.48 8.21
N CYS A 127 1.58 -0.79 7.06
CA CYS A 127 0.57 -0.94 6.01
C CYS A 127 0.41 -2.43 5.63
N THR A 128 -0.76 -2.79 5.10
CA THR A 128 -1.03 -4.17 4.68
C THR A 128 -1.87 -4.22 3.43
N GLY A 129 -1.56 -5.14 2.52
CA GLY A 129 -2.32 -5.31 1.28
C GLY A 129 -1.49 -4.88 0.07
N SER A 130 -2.17 -4.61 -1.03
CA SER A 130 -1.60 -4.05 -2.26
C SER A 130 -2.62 -3.05 -2.77
N ASP A 131 -2.21 -1.79 -2.86
CA ASP A 131 -3.08 -0.66 -3.15
C ASP A 131 -3.46 -0.60 -4.64
N ASN A 132 -4.75 -0.52 -4.95
CA ASN A 132 -5.28 -0.31 -6.29
C ASN A 132 -5.36 1.16 -6.72
N CYS A 133 -5.06 2.12 -5.81
CA CYS A 133 -4.92 3.56 -6.07
C CYS A 133 -3.75 4.22 -5.32
N PRO A 134 -2.47 3.93 -5.69
CA PRO A 134 -1.27 4.31 -4.92
C PRO A 134 -1.02 5.82 -4.67
N ASP A 135 -1.79 6.69 -5.32
CA ASP A 135 -1.67 8.14 -5.22
C ASP A 135 -2.92 8.80 -4.56
N ASP A 136 -4.00 8.05 -4.32
CA ASP A 136 -5.30 8.57 -3.91
C ASP A 136 -5.95 7.71 -2.79
N PRO A 137 -6.04 8.22 -1.55
CA PRO A 137 -6.43 7.41 -0.38
C PRO A 137 -7.78 6.71 -0.50
N ASN A 138 -7.76 5.38 -0.51
CA ASN A 138 -8.95 4.53 -0.56
C ASN A 138 -8.82 3.25 0.31
N PRO A 139 -8.85 3.37 1.66
CA PRO A 139 -8.60 2.23 2.57
C PRO A 139 -9.57 1.05 2.43
N GLY A 140 -10.70 1.27 1.75
CA GLY A 140 -11.71 0.25 1.45
C GLY A 140 -11.35 -0.63 0.24
N GLN A 141 -10.45 -0.16 -0.63
CA GLN A 141 -9.99 -0.85 -1.85
C GLN A 141 -11.17 -1.34 -2.71
N GLU A 142 -12.22 -0.51 -2.79
CA GLU A 142 -13.31 -0.74 -3.73
C GLU A 142 -12.79 -0.74 -5.18
N ASP A 143 -13.33 -1.63 -6.00
CA ASP A 143 -12.96 -1.96 -7.38
C ASP A 143 -14.20 -2.64 -8.00
N ALA A 144 -15.11 -1.82 -8.53
CA ALA A 144 -16.46 -2.24 -8.86
C ALA A 144 -16.53 -3.16 -10.11
N ASP A 145 -15.61 -3.02 -11.05
CA ASP A 145 -15.50 -3.85 -12.24
C ASP A 145 -14.46 -5.00 -12.12
N GLY A 146 -13.56 -4.93 -11.13
CA GLY A 146 -12.53 -5.93 -10.89
C GLY A 146 -11.35 -5.86 -11.85
N ASP A 147 -11.07 -4.72 -12.47
CA ASP A 147 -9.98 -4.54 -13.42
C ASP A 147 -8.60 -4.32 -12.74
N GLY A 148 -8.63 -4.02 -11.43
CA GLY A 148 -7.47 -3.80 -10.58
C GLY A 148 -7.10 -2.33 -10.38
N GLN A 149 -7.83 -1.40 -10.96
CA GLN A 149 -7.87 0.01 -10.60
C GLN A 149 -8.99 0.23 -9.58
N GLY A 150 -8.77 1.03 -8.53
CA GLY A 150 -9.81 1.26 -7.53
C GLY A 150 -10.76 2.38 -7.91
N ASP A 151 -12.01 2.33 -7.42
CA ASP A 151 -13.08 3.30 -7.72
C ASP A 151 -12.68 4.78 -7.49
N VAL A 152 -11.65 5.04 -6.68
CA VAL A 152 -11.20 6.42 -6.40
C VAL A 152 -10.32 6.98 -7.51
N CYS A 153 -9.61 6.12 -8.23
CA CYS A 153 -8.65 6.49 -9.28
C CYS A 153 -9.00 5.92 -10.66
N ASP A 154 -10.05 5.10 -10.75
CA ASP A 154 -10.69 4.68 -12.00
C ASP A 154 -11.54 5.84 -12.55
N PRO A 155 -11.49 6.14 -13.87
CA PRO A 155 -12.41 7.08 -14.51
C PRO A 155 -13.77 6.48 -14.96
N ASP A 156 -13.97 5.16 -14.89
CA ASP A 156 -15.15 4.41 -15.32
C ASP A 156 -15.33 3.14 -14.45
N ASP A 157 -15.86 3.32 -13.23
CA ASP A 157 -15.90 2.30 -12.15
C ASP A 157 -16.57 0.97 -12.53
N ASP A 158 -17.47 0.97 -13.51
CA ASP A 158 -18.21 -0.22 -13.94
C ASP A 158 -17.92 -0.68 -15.38
N ASN A 159 -16.95 -0.01 -16.03
CA ASN A 159 -16.43 -0.32 -17.36
C ASN A 159 -17.54 -0.42 -18.43
N ASP A 160 -18.56 0.42 -18.32
CA ASP A 160 -19.72 0.42 -19.22
C ASP A 160 -19.59 1.36 -20.44
N ASP A 161 -18.39 1.92 -20.68
CA ASP A 161 -18.05 2.95 -21.68
C ASP A 161 -18.66 4.35 -21.37
N VAL A 162 -19.20 4.57 -20.16
CA VAL A 162 -19.68 5.88 -19.69
C VAL A 162 -18.91 6.29 -18.44
N LEU A 163 -18.05 7.30 -18.57
CA LEU A 163 -17.25 7.84 -17.46
C LEU A 163 -18.12 8.27 -16.27
N ASP A 164 -17.61 8.14 -15.04
CA ASP A 164 -18.38 8.41 -13.80
C ASP A 164 -19.01 9.81 -13.76
N ALA A 165 -18.35 10.78 -14.40
CA ALA A 165 -18.82 12.16 -14.46
C ALA A 165 -20.12 12.33 -15.26
N ASP A 166 -20.36 11.43 -16.22
CA ASP A 166 -21.52 11.42 -17.12
C ASP A 166 -22.45 10.22 -16.84
N ASP A 167 -22.04 9.29 -15.98
CA ASP A 167 -22.80 8.08 -15.68
C ASP A 167 -23.91 8.31 -14.63
N LEU A 168 -25.09 7.76 -14.92
CA LEU A 168 -26.26 7.79 -14.04
C LEU A 168 -26.40 6.51 -13.21
N CYS A 169 -25.60 5.49 -13.51
CA CYS A 169 -25.74 4.14 -13.00
C CYS A 169 -24.37 3.50 -12.68
N PRO A 170 -23.64 3.98 -11.64
CA PRO A 170 -22.21 3.70 -11.38
C PRO A 170 -21.84 2.27 -10.93
N SER A 171 -22.65 1.30 -11.31
CA SER A 171 -22.51 -0.11 -10.92
C SER A 171 -23.26 -1.01 -11.91
N THR A 172 -23.24 -0.65 -13.19
CA THR A 172 -23.82 -1.38 -14.32
C THR A 172 -23.05 -2.67 -14.53
N ALA A 173 -23.69 -3.80 -14.23
CA ALA A 173 -23.10 -5.10 -14.51
C ALA A 173 -23.38 -5.53 -15.95
N ILE A 174 -22.31 -5.85 -16.69
CA ILE A 174 -22.37 -6.41 -18.06
C ILE A 174 -21.72 -7.81 -18.05
N PRO A 175 -22.45 -8.88 -18.41
CA PRO A 175 -23.87 -8.93 -18.76
C PRO A 175 -24.79 -8.80 -17.53
N GLU A 176 -25.97 -8.22 -17.74
CA GLU A 176 -26.94 -7.98 -16.68
C GLU A 176 -27.73 -9.25 -16.28
N SER A 177 -28.39 -9.23 -15.12
CA SER A 177 -29.16 -10.40 -14.65
C SER A 177 -30.51 -10.60 -15.39
N VAL A 178 -30.88 -9.62 -16.22
CA VAL A 178 -32.07 -9.60 -17.05
C VAL A 178 -31.71 -10.01 -18.49
N PRO A 179 -32.55 -10.81 -19.17
CA PRO A 179 -33.80 -11.38 -18.71
C PRO A 179 -33.62 -12.54 -17.73
N THR A 180 -34.30 -12.48 -16.59
CA THR A 180 -34.31 -13.58 -15.60
C THR A 180 -34.92 -14.88 -16.12
N SER A 181 -35.57 -14.87 -17.29
CA SER A 181 -36.02 -16.10 -17.96
C SER A 181 -34.97 -16.76 -18.85
N GLY A 182 -33.80 -16.12 -19.03
CA GLY A 182 -32.73 -16.54 -19.94
C GLY A 182 -33.06 -16.38 -21.42
N ILE A 183 -34.20 -15.76 -21.76
CA ILE A 183 -34.63 -15.56 -23.15
C ILE A 183 -35.22 -14.16 -23.32
N LEU A 184 -34.61 -13.36 -24.19
CA LEU A 184 -35.18 -12.11 -24.68
C LEU A 184 -36.42 -12.38 -25.53
N LYS A 185 -37.51 -11.64 -25.28
CA LYS A 185 -38.69 -11.69 -26.16
C LYS A 185 -38.56 -10.72 -27.33
N PRO A 186 -39.33 -10.90 -28.43
CA PRO A 186 -39.30 -9.96 -29.54
C PRO A 186 -39.58 -8.52 -29.10
N ASN A 187 -38.80 -7.58 -29.65
CA ASN A 187 -38.83 -6.15 -29.29
C ASN A 187 -38.55 -5.90 -27.79
N ARG A 188 -37.60 -6.65 -27.23
CA ARG A 188 -37.03 -6.46 -25.90
C ARG A 188 -35.51 -6.32 -25.98
N TRP A 189 -34.96 -5.56 -25.03
CA TRP A 189 -33.56 -5.16 -24.95
C TRP A 189 -32.98 -5.50 -23.57
N ALA A 190 -31.76 -6.02 -23.53
CA ALA A 190 -30.94 -6.19 -22.33
C ALA A 190 -29.46 -6.38 -22.75
N LEU A 191 -28.52 -6.12 -21.86
CA LEU A 191 -27.08 -6.40 -22.02
C LEU A 191 -26.82 -7.86 -21.64
N VAL A 192 -26.85 -8.78 -22.60
CA VAL A 192 -26.81 -10.23 -22.31
C VAL A 192 -25.49 -10.90 -22.71
N ASP A 193 -24.55 -10.12 -23.21
CA ASP A 193 -23.18 -10.49 -23.54
C ASP A 193 -22.20 -9.40 -23.07
N ASP A 194 -20.91 -9.63 -23.28
CA ASP A 194 -19.81 -8.84 -22.74
C ASP A 194 -19.52 -7.59 -23.60
N ASP A 195 -20.56 -6.96 -24.17
CA ASP A 195 -20.44 -5.70 -24.89
C ASP A 195 -21.46 -4.65 -24.41
N THR A 196 -21.18 -3.38 -24.72
CA THR A 196 -21.97 -2.23 -24.27
C THR A 196 -23.19 -1.98 -25.16
N VAL A 197 -23.53 -2.91 -26.06
CA VAL A 197 -24.64 -2.82 -27.00
C VAL A 197 -25.80 -3.67 -26.51
N PHE A 198 -26.96 -3.04 -26.30
CA PHE A 198 -28.15 -3.77 -25.92
C PHE A 198 -28.56 -4.76 -27.01
N ASP A 199 -28.79 -5.97 -26.57
CA ASP A 199 -29.05 -7.09 -27.43
C ASP A 199 -30.56 -7.23 -27.70
N GLN A 200 -30.92 -7.74 -28.88
CA GLN A 200 -32.32 -7.90 -29.29
C GLN A 200 -32.62 -9.27 -29.89
N ALA A 201 -33.64 -9.94 -29.35
CA ALA A 201 -34.22 -11.09 -30.03
C ALA A 201 -34.74 -10.69 -31.44
N PRO A 202 -34.65 -11.57 -32.46
CA PRO A 202 -34.89 -11.24 -33.86
C PRO A 202 -36.11 -10.32 -34.07
N PRO A 203 -35.90 -9.10 -34.64
CA PRO A 203 -36.94 -8.10 -34.70
C PRO A 203 -38.10 -8.56 -35.60
N GLN A 204 -39.34 -8.31 -35.17
CA GLN A 204 -40.51 -8.63 -35.99
C GLN A 204 -40.62 -7.75 -37.25
N ASN A 205 -39.90 -6.61 -37.32
CA ASN A 205 -40.14 -5.59 -38.35
C ASN A 205 -38.89 -4.83 -38.88
N GLY A 206 -37.69 -5.41 -38.78
CA GLY A 206 -36.50 -4.93 -39.49
C GLY A 206 -35.99 -3.51 -39.15
N SER A 207 -36.50 -2.88 -38.09
CA SER A 207 -36.01 -1.57 -37.62
C SER A 207 -34.73 -1.77 -36.83
N LYS A 208 -33.61 -1.25 -37.34
CA LYS A 208 -32.29 -1.27 -36.71
C LYS A 208 -32.10 -0.02 -35.85
N PHE A 209 -32.75 0.03 -34.69
CA PHE A 209 -32.27 0.92 -33.65
C PHE A 209 -31.35 0.08 -32.76
N ALA A 210 -30.18 0.58 -32.39
CA ALA A 210 -29.33 -0.05 -31.40
C ALA A 210 -29.26 0.91 -30.21
N PHE A 211 -29.38 0.38 -29.00
CA PHE A 211 -29.13 1.12 -27.79
C PHE A 211 -27.76 0.69 -27.27
N THR A 212 -27.06 1.60 -26.63
CA THR A 212 -25.81 1.35 -25.92
C THR A 212 -25.93 1.96 -24.53
N THR A 213 -25.05 1.58 -23.62
CA THR A 213 -24.86 2.23 -22.30
C THR A 213 -24.75 3.75 -22.43
N LEU A 214 -23.98 4.26 -23.40
CA LEU A 214 -23.91 5.70 -23.69
C LEU A 214 -25.28 6.35 -23.98
N HIS A 215 -26.21 5.64 -24.64
CA HIS A 215 -27.55 6.18 -24.87
C HIS A 215 -28.39 6.18 -23.58
N THR A 216 -28.14 5.23 -22.68
CA THR A 216 -28.87 5.07 -21.43
C THR A 216 -28.23 5.80 -20.25
N GLY A 217 -27.08 6.46 -20.44
CA GLY A 217 -26.31 7.07 -19.36
C GLY A 217 -25.82 5.98 -18.40
N GLY A 218 -25.16 4.97 -18.96
CA GLY A 218 -24.65 3.76 -18.32
C GLY A 218 -25.70 2.68 -18.03
N CYS A 219 -26.88 3.07 -17.57
CA CYS A 219 -27.86 2.13 -17.02
C CYS A 219 -28.24 0.91 -17.88
N SER A 220 -28.07 -0.29 -17.33
CA SER A 220 -28.63 -1.57 -17.83
C SER A 220 -30.17 -1.60 -17.84
N CYS A 221 -30.78 -2.61 -18.48
CA CYS A 221 -32.24 -2.75 -18.43
C CYS A 221 -32.75 -2.99 -16.99
N GLU A 222 -32.04 -3.74 -16.18
CA GLU A 222 -32.32 -3.99 -14.77
C GLU A 222 -32.40 -2.67 -13.99
N GLN A 223 -31.38 -1.82 -14.10
CA GLN A 223 -31.36 -0.52 -13.46
C GLN A 223 -32.48 0.38 -13.98
N ILE A 224 -32.74 0.42 -15.30
CA ILE A 224 -33.85 1.17 -15.90
C ILE A 224 -35.21 0.69 -15.35
N VAL A 225 -35.39 -0.61 -15.18
CA VAL A 225 -36.64 -1.18 -14.63
C VAL A 225 -36.87 -0.71 -13.20
N VAL A 226 -35.81 -0.69 -12.38
CA VAL A 226 -35.87 -0.20 -11.01
C VAL A 226 -36.13 1.31 -10.98
N ALA A 227 -35.35 2.09 -11.71
CA ALA A 227 -35.42 3.55 -11.72
C ALA A 227 -36.76 4.08 -12.27
N ALA A 228 -37.26 3.52 -13.37
CA ALA A 228 -38.52 3.93 -13.99
C ALA A 228 -39.76 3.23 -13.39
N GLY A 229 -39.59 2.35 -12.39
CA GLY A 229 -40.70 1.65 -11.74
C GLY A 229 -41.48 0.71 -12.67
N LEU A 230 -40.78 0.04 -13.59
CA LEU A 230 -41.40 -0.84 -14.58
C LEU A 230 -41.82 -2.18 -13.96
N GLY A 231 -42.82 -2.81 -14.57
CA GLY A 231 -43.36 -4.08 -14.05
C GLY A 231 -42.40 -5.27 -14.24
N GLN A 232 -42.60 -6.32 -13.44
CA GLN A 232 -41.87 -7.61 -13.48
C GLN A 232 -41.78 -8.27 -14.87
N GLY A 233 -42.66 -7.89 -15.81
CA GLY A 233 -42.55 -8.32 -17.21
C GLY A 233 -41.25 -7.87 -17.89
N HIS A 234 -40.67 -6.75 -17.46
CA HIS A 234 -39.39 -6.25 -17.99
C HIS A 234 -38.21 -7.01 -17.40
N MET A 235 -38.16 -7.22 -16.08
CA MET A 235 -37.17 -8.11 -15.44
C MET A 235 -37.15 -9.52 -16.06
N LYS A 236 -38.32 -10.03 -16.46
CA LYS A 236 -38.45 -11.39 -16.99
C LYS A 236 -37.99 -11.52 -18.44
N PHE A 237 -38.20 -10.50 -19.27
CA PHE A 237 -38.11 -10.64 -20.72
C PHE A 237 -37.24 -9.57 -21.41
N GLY A 238 -36.63 -8.66 -20.64
CA GLY A 238 -35.93 -7.47 -21.13
C GLY A 238 -36.85 -6.25 -21.23
N CYS A 239 -36.24 -5.09 -21.47
CA CYS A 239 -36.88 -3.79 -21.54
C CYS A 239 -37.59 -3.62 -22.88
N SER A 240 -38.82 -3.09 -22.86
CA SER A 240 -39.54 -2.85 -24.11
C SER A 240 -38.94 -1.71 -24.91
N ASN A 241 -39.12 -1.71 -26.24
CA ASN A 241 -38.74 -0.59 -27.09
C ASN A 241 -39.31 0.78 -26.63
N GLY A 242 -40.51 0.80 -26.02
CA GLY A 242 -41.07 2.04 -25.44
C GLY A 242 -40.23 2.50 -24.25
N ALA A 243 -40.10 1.63 -23.23
CA ALA A 243 -39.26 1.88 -22.06
C ALA A 243 -37.84 2.38 -22.38
N MET A 244 -37.14 1.75 -23.34
CA MET A 244 -35.79 2.21 -23.73
C MET A 244 -35.83 3.61 -24.32
N LYS A 245 -36.76 3.91 -25.24
CA LYS A 245 -36.86 5.23 -25.86
C LYS A 245 -37.25 6.31 -24.86
N ASP A 246 -38.22 6.00 -24.00
CA ASP A 246 -38.70 6.92 -22.97
C ASP A 246 -37.57 7.25 -21.98
N TRP A 247 -36.69 6.28 -21.67
CA TRP A 247 -35.50 6.50 -20.85
C TRP A 247 -34.45 7.37 -21.55
N VAL A 248 -34.05 7.02 -22.77
CA VAL A 248 -33.06 7.78 -23.55
C VAL A 248 -33.49 9.23 -23.78
N GLU A 249 -34.78 9.47 -24.01
CA GLU A 249 -35.33 10.83 -24.13
C GLU A 249 -35.22 11.64 -22.82
N GLN A 250 -35.17 10.98 -21.66
CA GLN A 250 -34.96 11.63 -20.36
C GLN A 250 -33.49 11.89 -20.06
N VAL A 251 -32.58 11.01 -20.51
CA VAL A 251 -31.13 11.14 -20.28
C VAL A 251 -30.49 12.19 -21.18
N GLY A 252 -31.00 12.35 -22.41
CA GLY A 252 -30.42 13.25 -23.43
C GLY A 252 -30.71 14.75 -23.30
N ASP A 253 -31.30 15.21 -22.18
CA ASP A 253 -31.65 16.61 -21.87
C ASP A 253 -30.77 17.17 -20.73
#